data_AF-A0AAU3CST6-F1
#
_entry.id   AF-A0AAU3CST6-F1
#
_cell.length_a   1.000
_cell.length_b   1.000
_cell.length_c   1.000
_cell.angle_alpha   90.00
_cell.angle_beta   90.00
_cell.angle_gamma   90.00
#
_symmetry.space_group_name_H-M   'P 1'
#
loop_
_entity.id
_entity.type
_entity.pdbx_description
1 polymer ?
#
loop_
_entity_poly.entity_id
_entity_poly.type
_entity_poly.pdbx_seq_one_letter_code
_entity_poly.pdbx_strand_id
1 'polypeptide(L)'
;MSEAVQGDTTRLRQAGETAKTEASATADQARQAAGQVTDTAVDQAKAVAGEARQQVGAVAHDLRSRAMDEADEQAKRAAGSLRQWADDLNGLAENARSDSPARSLAAQAAAGGHRAADYLDRQGVDGALTDVQDFARRRPGMFLGGALLAGLAVGRLVKVASKSDGAAEKRREQPAATAEGRPTALPSGPPPEMQPAAGMPPGGASARPYPEV
;
A
#
# COMPACT_ATOMS: atom_id res chain seq x y z
N MET A 1 -28.08 -11.54 -35.30
CA MET A 1 -27.48 -11.23 -33.97
C MET A 1 -25.95 -11.25 -33.97
N SER A 2 -25.26 -11.38 -35.12
CA SER A 2 -23.80 -11.60 -35.16
C SER A 2 -22.94 -10.35 -35.35
N GLU A 3 -23.54 -9.17 -35.54
CA GLU A 3 -22.80 -7.92 -35.82
C GLU A 3 -22.42 -7.12 -34.56
N ALA A 4 -23.09 -7.37 -33.42
CA ALA A 4 -22.81 -6.65 -32.17
C ALA A 4 -21.50 -7.09 -31.48
N VAL A 5 -21.03 -8.32 -31.70
CA VAL A 5 -19.81 -8.87 -31.07
C VAL A 5 -18.52 -8.39 -31.75
N GLN A 6 -18.56 -8.07 -33.05
CA GLN A 6 -17.38 -7.61 -33.79
C GLN A 6 -16.99 -6.15 -33.47
N GLY A 7 -17.96 -5.32 -33.07
CA GLY A 7 -17.71 -3.94 -32.64
C GLY A 7 -16.92 -3.84 -31.33
N ASP A 8 -17.22 -4.69 -30.35
CA ASP A 8 -16.55 -4.66 -29.04
C ASP A 8 -15.10 -5.16 -29.11
N THR A 9 -14.82 -6.22 -29.87
CA THR A 9 -13.45 -6.70 -30.08
C THR A 9 -12.57 -5.68 -30.79
N THR A 10 -13.15 -4.88 -31.69
CA THR A 10 -12.42 -3.85 -32.44
C THR A 10 -12.09 -2.64 -31.55
N ARG A 11 -13.04 -2.22 -30.70
CA ARG A 11 -12.81 -1.14 -29.71
C ARG A 11 -11.83 -1.53 -28.62
N LEU A 12 -11.87 -2.78 -28.14
CA LEU A 12 -10.90 -3.30 -27.18
C LEU A 12 -9.48 -3.35 -27.77
N ARG A 13 -9.36 -3.72 -29.06
CA ARG A 13 -8.08 -3.73 -29.77
C ARG A 13 -7.55 -2.30 -29.98
N GLN A 14 -8.41 -1.38 -30.39
CA GLN A 14 -8.05 0.02 -30.58
C GLN A 14 -7.68 0.71 -29.26
N ALA A 15 -8.43 0.46 -28.19
CA ALA A 15 -8.09 0.94 -26.84
C ALA A 15 -6.78 0.33 -26.34
N GLY A 16 -6.53 -0.95 -26.62
CA GLY A 16 -5.26 -1.62 -26.30
C GLY A 16 -4.08 -1.06 -27.08
N GLU A 17 -4.24 -0.72 -28.36
CA GLU A 17 -3.20 -0.11 -29.18
C GLU A 17 -2.92 1.34 -28.77
N THR A 18 -3.96 2.11 -28.44
CA THR A 18 -3.78 3.47 -27.90
C THR A 18 -3.07 3.44 -26.55
N ALA A 19 -3.53 2.59 -25.62
CA ALA A 19 -2.90 2.44 -24.30
C ALA A 19 -1.45 1.94 -24.43
N LYS A 20 -1.17 1.03 -25.36
CA LYS A 20 0.21 0.56 -25.62
C LYS A 20 1.08 1.67 -26.21
N THR A 21 0.54 2.51 -27.09
CA THR A 21 1.28 3.63 -27.70
C THR A 21 1.59 4.70 -26.66
N GLU A 22 0.62 5.07 -25.83
CA GLU A 22 0.81 6.02 -24.73
C GLU A 22 1.76 5.48 -23.65
N ALA A 23 1.65 4.19 -23.30
CA ALA A 23 2.57 3.53 -22.38
C ALA A 23 3.99 3.46 -22.95
N SER A 24 4.14 3.22 -24.26
CA SER A 24 5.47 3.20 -24.91
C SER A 24 6.09 4.59 -24.95
N ALA A 25 5.33 5.61 -25.33
CA ALA A 25 5.78 7.00 -25.32
C ALA A 25 6.20 7.46 -23.90
N THR A 26 5.41 7.12 -22.89
CA THR A 26 5.74 7.40 -21.48
C THR A 26 6.98 6.62 -21.04
N ALA A 27 7.11 5.35 -21.42
CA ALA A 27 8.27 4.53 -21.09
C ALA A 27 9.54 5.05 -21.75
N ASP A 28 9.48 5.52 -22.99
CA ASP A 28 10.63 6.08 -23.70
C ASP A 28 11.03 7.44 -23.14
N GLN A 29 10.07 8.28 -22.77
CA GLN A 29 10.34 9.53 -22.05
C GLN A 29 10.97 9.28 -20.67
N ALA A 30 10.48 8.28 -19.94
CA ALA A 30 11.06 7.86 -18.67
C ALA A 30 12.48 7.29 -18.84
N ARG A 31 12.75 6.53 -19.91
CA ARG A 31 14.08 6.01 -20.24
C ARG A 31 15.07 7.13 -20.58
N GLN A 32 14.64 8.12 -21.36
CA GLN A 32 15.48 9.28 -21.71
C GLN A 32 15.81 10.13 -20.48
N ALA A 33 14.81 10.40 -19.62
CA ALA A 33 15.02 11.10 -18.36
C ALA A 33 15.91 10.29 -17.40
N ALA A 34 15.69 8.97 -17.28
CA ALA A 34 16.50 8.10 -16.44
C ALA A 34 17.95 8.00 -16.92
N GLY A 35 18.19 8.03 -18.24
CA GLY A 35 19.51 7.98 -18.88
C GLY A 35 20.40 9.20 -18.61
N GLN A 36 19.81 10.37 -18.30
CA GLN A 36 20.56 11.58 -17.95
C GLN A 36 20.92 11.68 -16.47
N VAL A 37 20.20 10.95 -15.61
CA VAL A 37 20.36 11.00 -14.15
C VAL A 37 21.25 9.84 -13.65
N THR A 38 21.66 8.92 -14.53
CA THR A 38 22.21 7.62 -14.14
C THR A 38 23.63 7.66 -13.62
N ASP A 39 24.50 8.57 -14.03
CA ASP A 39 25.89 8.57 -13.54
C ASP A 39 26.01 9.23 -12.17
N THR A 40 25.59 10.50 -12.05
CA THR A 40 25.78 11.27 -10.79
C THR A 40 24.87 10.81 -9.65
N ALA A 41 23.62 10.41 -9.93
CA ALA A 41 22.70 9.99 -8.87
C ALA A 41 23.00 8.57 -8.39
N VAL A 42 23.54 7.70 -9.24
CA VAL A 42 23.92 6.33 -8.83
C VAL A 42 25.09 6.36 -7.85
N ASP A 43 26.08 7.23 -8.04
CA ASP A 43 27.19 7.32 -7.09
C ASP A 43 26.78 7.91 -5.74
N GLN A 44 25.89 8.90 -5.71
CA GLN A 44 25.29 9.37 -4.45
C GLN A 44 24.40 8.31 -3.80
N ALA A 45 23.62 7.57 -4.60
CA ALA A 45 22.78 6.49 -4.11
C ALA A 45 23.61 5.34 -3.53
N LYS A 46 24.78 5.02 -4.08
CA LYS A 46 25.71 4.02 -3.51
C LYS A 46 26.22 4.45 -2.13
N ALA A 47 26.56 5.72 -1.95
CA ALA A 47 27.01 6.25 -0.66
C ALA A 47 25.90 6.17 0.40
N VAL A 48 24.70 6.64 0.06
CA VAL A 48 23.52 6.57 0.94
C VAL A 48 23.11 5.12 1.19
N ALA A 49 23.19 4.23 0.19
CA ALA A 49 22.88 2.81 0.34
C ALA A 49 23.86 2.09 1.29
N GLY A 50 25.14 2.47 1.30
CA GLY A 50 26.13 1.92 2.23
C GLY A 50 25.79 2.21 3.69
N GLU A 51 25.41 3.45 3.99
CA GLU A 51 25.05 3.90 5.34
C GLU A 51 23.65 3.40 5.75
N ALA A 52 22.68 3.46 4.84
CA ALA A 52 21.35 2.91 5.05
C ALA A 52 21.40 1.39 5.28
N ARG A 53 22.28 0.64 4.61
CA ARG A 53 22.41 -0.82 4.80
C ARG A 53 22.87 -1.19 6.21
N GLN A 54 23.72 -0.38 6.82
CA GLN A 54 24.15 -0.61 8.21
C GLN A 54 23.01 -0.32 9.19
N GLN A 55 22.31 0.80 9.01
CA GLN A 55 21.19 1.19 9.88
C GLN A 55 19.98 0.25 9.73
N VAL A 56 19.61 -0.10 8.50
CA VAL A 56 18.54 -1.05 8.20
C VAL A 56 18.93 -2.45 8.64
N GLY A 57 20.21 -2.84 8.56
CA GLY A 57 20.67 -4.15 9.02
C GLY A 57 20.44 -4.38 10.52
N ALA A 58 20.73 -3.36 11.34
CA ALA A 58 20.46 -3.42 12.78
C ALA A 58 18.95 -3.51 13.07
N VAL A 59 18.16 -2.62 12.47
CA VAL A 59 16.70 -2.59 12.64
C VAL A 59 16.05 -3.88 12.14
N ALA A 60 16.52 -4.45 11.03
CA ALA A 60 16.03 -5.72 10.49
C ALA A 60 16.41 -6.91 11.38
N HIS A 61 17.58 -6.89 12.01
CA HIS A 61 17.99 -7.92 12.97
C HIS A 61 17.10 -7.87 14.22
N ASP A 62 16.88 -6.69 14.77
CA ASP A 62 15.99 -6.49 15.92
C ASP A 62 14.54 -6.86 15.60
N LEU A 63 14.01 -6.44 14.45
CA LEU A 63 12.70 -6.83 13.96
C LEU A 63 12.60 -8.34 13.79
N ARG A 64 13.65 -8.99 13.26
CA ARG A 64 13.66 -10.45 13.09
C ARG A 64 13.63 -11.16 14.44
N SER A 65 14.43 -10.74 15.40
CA SER A 65 14.42 -11.34 16.74
C SER A 65 13.04 -11.18 17.38
N ARG A 66 12.52 -9.96 17.41
CA ARG A 66 11.20 -9.65 17.99
C ARG A 66 10.07 -10.36 17.26
N ALA A 67 10.11 -10.43 15.94
CA ALA A 67 9.11 -11.16 15.16
C ALA A 67 9.19 -12.66 15.44
N MET A 68 10.37 -13.25 15.63
CA MET A 68 10.48 -14.66 16.01
C MET A 68 9.96 -14.91 17.43
N ASP A 69 10.26 -13.99 18.36
CA ASP A 69 9.80 -14.05 19.75
C ASP A 69 8.27 -13.85 19.87
N GLU A 70 7.68 -12.93 19.10
CA GLU A 70 6.24 -12.65 19.09
C GLU A 70 5.45 -13.62 18.20
N ALA A 71 6.05 -14.15 17.12
CA ALA A 71 5.38 -15.06 16.20
C ALA A 71 5.02 -16.39 16.86
N ASP A 72 5.79 -16.91 17.82
CA ASP A 72 5.45 -18.21 18.42
C ASP A 72 4.14 -18.17 19.24
N GLU A 73 3.88 -17.05 19.92
CA GLU A 73 2.63 -16.81 20.66
C GLU A 73 1.47 -16.36 19.75
N GLN A 74 1.75 -15.52 18.75
CA GLN A 74 0.73 -15.02 17.82
C GLN A 74 0.35 -16.06 16.76
N ALA A 75 1.25 -16.94 16.34
CA ALA A 75 0.97 -18.01 15.39
C ALA A 75 -0.06 -19.01 15.93
N LYS A 76 -0.02 -19.31 17.23
CA LYS A 76 -1.01 -20.19 17.88
C LYS A 76 -2.42 -19.57 17.88
N ARG A 77 -2.52 -18.24 18.04
CA ARG A 77 -3.80 -17.51 17.95
C ARG A 77 -4.26 -17.32 16.51
N ALA A 78 -3.33 -17.06 15.60
CA ALA A 78 -3.58 -16.91 14.17
C ALA A 78 -3.99 -18.23 13.49
N ALA A 79 -3.47 -19.38 13.95
CA ALA A 79 -3.91 -20.69 13.47
C ALA A 79 -5.39 -20.94 13.76
N GLY A 80 -5.89 -20.46 14.91
CA GLY A 80 -7.31 -20.50 15.25
C GLY A 80 -8.17 -19.63 14.33
N SER A 81 -7.73 -18.42 14.00
CA SER A 81 -8.47 -17.53 13.09
C SER A 81 -8.38 -17.97 11.63
N LEU A 82 -7.25 -18.53 11.18
CA LEU A 82 -7.11 -19.12 9.85
C LEU A 82 -8.03 -20.33 9.67
N ARG A 83 -8.21 -21.16 10.72
CA ARG A 83 -9.14 -22.30 10.68
C ARG A 83 -10.58 -21.81 10.45
N GLN A 84 -11.00 -20.81 11.21
CA GLN A 84 -12.31 -20.18 11.08
C GLN A 84 -12.54 -19.60 9.67
N TRP A 85 -11.55 -18.90 9.12
CA TRP A 85 -11.64 -18.32 7.78
C TRP A 85 -11.61 -19.38 6.68
N ALA A 86 -10.85 -20.46 6.86
CA ALA A 86 -10.82 -21.59 5.94
C ALA A 86 -12.18 -22.30 5.89
N ASP A 87 -12.85 -22.45 7.02
CA ASP A 87 -14.20 -23.04 7.09
C ASP A 87 -15.25 -22.13 6.44
N ASP A 88 -15.16 -20.80 6.63
CA ASP A 88 -16.03 -19.81 5.97
C ASP A 88 -15.80 -19.74 4.44
N LEU A 89 -14.54 -19.84 4.00
CA LEU A 89 -14.16 -19.86 2.59
C LEU A 89 -14.55 -21.18 1.91
N ASN A 90 -14.50 -22.31 2.61
CA ASN A 90 -14.98 -23.59 2.08
C ASN A 90 -16.50 -23.54 1.81
N GLY A 91 -17.26 -22.99 2.76
CA GLY A 91 -18.71 -22.78 2.58
C GLY A 91 -19.08 -21.79 1.47
N LEU A 92 -18.20 -20.84 1.16
CA LEU A 92 -18.34 -19.94 0.01
C LEU A 92 -17.93 -20.61 -1.32
N ALA A 93 -16.89 -21.43 -1.31
CA ALA A 93 -16.40 -22.14 -2.49
C ALA A 93 -17.39 -23.22 -2.97
N GLU A 94 -18.07 -23.90 -2.06
CA GLU A 94 -19.15 -24.85 -2.37
C GLU A 94 -20.38 -24.18 -3.00
N ASN A 95 -20.53 -22.86 -2.86
CA ASN A 95 -21.63 -22.07 -3.42
C ASN A 95 -21.25 -21.19 -4.63
N ALA A 96 -19.97 -21.16 -5.05
CA ALA A 96 -19.51 -20.26 -6.10
C ALA A 96 -19.71 -20.83 -7.53
N ARG A 97 -20.41 -20.09 -8.40
CA ARG A 97 -20.69 -20.48 -9.80
C ARG A 97 -19.48 -20.31 -10.73
N SER A 98 -19.37 -21.26 -11.65
CA SER A 98 -18.12 -21.73 -12.29
C SER A 98 -17.59 -20.96 -13.52
N ASP A 99 -18.12 -19.80 -13.88
CA ASP A 99 -17.92 -19.22 -15.23
C ASP A 99 -17.35 -17.78 -15.21
N SER A 100 -16.04 -17.62 -14.96
CA SER A 100 -15.38 -16.31 -14.98
C SER A 100 -13.94 -16.38 -15.53
N PRO A 101 -13.46 -15.36 -16.26
CA PRO A 101 -12.05 -15.18 -16.67
C PRO A 101 -11.05 -15.20 -15.51
N ALA A 102 -11.53 -14.99 -14.28
CA ALA A 102 -10.74 -15.22 -13.08
C ALA A 102 -10.27 -16.68 -12.92
N ARG A 103 -10.96 -17.66 -13.56
CA ARG A 103 -10.61 -19.08 -13.51
C ARG A 103 -9.30 -19.39 -14.24
N SER A 104 -9.02 -18.75 -15.37
CA SER A 104 -7.76 -18.99 -16.10
C SER A 104 -6.57 -18.37 -15.38
N LEU A 105 -6.76 -17.21 -14.74
CA LEU A 105 -5.78 -16.59 -13.85
C LEU A 105 -5.60 -17.40 -12.56
N ALA A 106 -6.68 -17.89 -11.97
CA ALA A 106 -6.63 -18.79 -10.81
C ALA A 106 -5.95 -20.12 -11.17
N ALA A 107 -6.18 -20.67 -12.37
CA ALA A 107 -5.50 -21.87 -12.84
C ALA A 107 -4.00 -21.64 -13.08
N GLN A 108 -3.61 -20.49 -13.64
CA GLN A 108 -2.19 -20.13 -13.77
C GLN A 108 -1.53 -19.87 -12.41
N ALA A 109 -2.24 -19.25 -11.47
CA ALA A 109 -1.78 -19.06 -10.10
C ALA A 109 -1.65 -20.40 -9.38
N ALA A 110 -2.60 -21.33 -9.56
CA ALA A 110 -2.54 -22.68 -8.99
C ALA A 110 -1.37 -23.49 -9.55
N ALA A 111 -1.10 -23.43 -10.85
CA ALA A 111 0.07 -24.07 -11.46
C ALA A 111 1.40 -23.43 -11.04
N GLY A 112 1.40 -22.14 -10.71
CA GLY A 112 2.53 -21.47 -10.07
C GLY A 112 2.71 -21.93 -8.62
N GLY A 113 1.62 -22.04 -7.86
CA GLY A 113 1.61 -22.48 -6.48
C GLY A 113 2.08 -23.92 -6.31
N HIS A 114 1.71 -24.83 -7.22
CA HIS A 114 2.20 -26.20 -7.17
C HIS A 114 3.72 -26.28 -7.38
N ARG A 115 4.26 -25.51 -8.32
CA ARG A 115 5.72 -25.41 -8.53
C ARG A 115 6.43 -24.78 -7.34
N ALA A 116 5.82 -23.79 -6.70
CA ALA A 116 6.37 -23.20 -5.48
C ALA A 116 6.37 -24.21 -4.32
N ALA A 117 5.31 -25.01 -4.19
CA ALA A 117 5.21 -26.07 -3.18
C ALA A 117 6.24 -27.18 -3.43
N ASP A 118 6.37 -27.67 -4.67
CA ASP A 118 7.39 -28.65 -5.06
C ASP A 118 8.81 -28.14 -4.83
N TYR A 119 9.04 -26.85 -5.07
CA TYR A 119 10.32 -26.20 -4.81
C TYR A 119 10.60 -26.10 -3.31
N LEU A 120 9.60 -25.74 -2.50
CA LEU A 120 9.71 -25.70 -1.04
C LEU A 120 9.95 -27.08 -0.45
N ASP A 121 9.33 -28.12 -0.99
CA ASP A 121 9.49 -29.51 -0.56
C ASP A 121 10.92 -30.02 -0.84
N ARG A 122 11.48 -29.68 -2.00
CA ARG A 122 12.82 -30.13 -2.42
C ARG A 122 13.97 -29.31 -1.83
N GLN A 123 13.85 -27.98 -1.83
CA GLN A 123 14.91 -27.06 -1.45
C GLN A 123 14.75 -26.51 -0.02
N GLY A 124 13.58 -26.68 0.59
CA GLY A 124 13.26 -26.08 1.87
C GLY A 124 13.19 -24.55 1.81
N VAL A 125 12.89 -23.96 2.97
CA VAL A 125 12.82 -22.49 3.12
C VAL A 125 14.20 -21.84 2.94
N ASP A 126 15.26 -22.49 3.40
CA ASP A 126 16.63 -21.97 3.32
C ASP A 126 17.12 -21.89 1.86
N GLY A 127 16.82 -22.90 1.05
CA GLY A 127 17.10 -22.90 -0.38
C GLY A 127 16.29 -21.84 -1.14
N ALA A 128 15.02 -21.62 -0.78
CA ALA A 128 14.22 -20.55 -1.38
C ALA A 128 14.73 -19.15 -1.05
N LEU A 129 15.16 -18.92 0.19
CA LEU A 129 15.77 -17.65 0.60
C LEU A 129 17.10 -17.40 -0.13
N THR A 130 17.90 -18.45 -0.30
CA THR A 130 19.17 -18.38 -1.03
C THR A 130 18.93 -18.01 -2.50
N ASP A 131 17.93 -18.60 -3.16
CA ASP A 131 17.60 -18.28 -4.56
C ASP A 131 17.05 -16.86 -4.73
N VAL A 132 16.19 -16.41 -3.81
CA VAL A 132 15.71 -15.01 -3.82
C VAL A 132 16.89 -14.05 -3.62
N GLN A 133 17.82 -14.38 -2.72
CA GLN A 133 19.02 -13.59 -2.49
C GLN A 133 19.92 -13.56 -3.74
N ASP A 134 20.10 -14.70 -4.41
CA ASP A 134 20.88 -14.80 -5.64
C ASP A 134 20.22 -14.03 -6.79
N PHE A 135 18.90 -14.11 -6.93
CA PHE A 135 18.13 -13.30 -7.88
C PHE A 135 18.27 -11.80 -7.62
N ALA A 136 18.19 -11.38 -6.35
CA ALA A 136 18.36 -9.99 -5.95
C ALA A 136 19.77 -9.47 -6.30
N ARG A 137 20.81 -10.30 -6.13
CA ARG A 137 22.19 -9.95 -6.50
C ARG A 137 22.39 -9.89 -8.01
N ARG A 138 21.79 -10.81 -8.77
CA ARG A 138 21.93 -10.88 -10.24
C ARG A 138 21.13 -9.81 -10.96
N ARG A 139 19.96 -9.43 -10.43
CA ARG A 139 19.02 -8.51 -11.09
C ARG A 139 18.46 -7.47 -10.10
N PRO A 140 19.32 -6.57 -9.57
CA PRO A 140 18.93 -5.63 -8.52
C PRO A 140 17.77 -4.71 -8.91
N GLY A 141 17.70 -4.25 -10.17
CA GLY A 141 16.62 -3.37 -10.64
C GLY A 141 15.23 -4.01 -10.65
N MET A 142 15.12 -5.28 -11.10
CA MET A 142 13.83 -5.98 -11.08
C MET A 142 13.41 -6.37 -9.67
N PHE A 143 14.37 -6.75 -8.82
CA PHE A 143 14.09 -7.04 -7.42
C PHE A 143 13.57 -5.80 -6.69
N LEU A 144 14.22 -4.65 -6.83
CA LEU A 144 13.78 -3.39 -6.21
C LEU A 144 12.40 -2.95 -6.73
N GLY A 145 12.18 -3.01 -8.05
CA GLY A 145 10.88 -2.68 -8.65
C GLY A 145 9.76 -3.62 -8.18
N GLY A 146 10.04 -4.93 -8.13
CA GLY A 146 9.10 -5.93 -7.63
C GLY A 146 8.81 -5.77 -6.14
N ALA A 147 9.83 -5.53 -5.33
CA ALA A 147 9.69 -5.32 -3.89
C ALA A 147 8.88 -4.07 -3.56
N LEU A 148 9.04 -2.99 -4.33
CA LEU A 148 8.22 -1.77 -4.20
C LEU A 148 6.74 -2.05 -4.48
N LEU A 149 6.45 -2.74 -5.58
CA LEU A 149 5.07 -3.10 -5.94
C LEU A 149 4.45 -4.06 -4.92
N ALA A 150 5.20 -5.07 -4.48
CA ALA A 150 4.76 -6.02 -3.46
C ALA A 150 4.55 -5.32 -2.11
N GLY A 151 5.47 -4.44 -1.71
CA GLY A 151 5.38 -3.66 -0.48
C GLY A 151 4.16 -2.74 -0.47
N LEU A 152 3.83 -2.09 -1.60
CA LEU A 152 2.62 -1.27 -1.72
C LEU A 152 1.35 -2.14 -1.59
N ALA A 153 1.33 -3.31 -2.23
CA ALA A 153 0.20 -4.23 -2.15
C ALA A 153 -0.04 -4.72 -0.71
N VAL A 154 1.02 -5.16 -0.03
CA VAL A 154 0.97 -5.59 1.38
C VAL A 154 0.59 -4.42 2.29
N GLY A 155 1.21 -3.25 2.11
CA GLY A 155 0.90 -2.06 2.90
C GLY A 155 -0.56 -1.62 2.77
N ARG A 156 -1.14 -1.75 1.57
CA ARG A 156 -2.56 -1.44 1.34
C ARG A 156 -3.49 -2.47 1.96
N LEU A 157 -3.11 -3.75 2.02
CA LEU A 157 -3.84 -4.80 2.73
C LEU A 157 -3.83 -4.56 4.24
N VAL A 158 -2.66 -4.30 4.83
CA VAL A 158 -2.53 -3.96 6.25
C VAL A 158 -3.37 -2.72 6.59
N LYS A 159 -3.30 -1.67 5.77
CA LYS A 159 -4.11 -0.45 5.94
C LYS A 159 -5.62 -0.73 5.96
N VAL A 160 -6.09 -1.67 5.14
CA VAL A 160 -7.50 -2.05 5.04
C VAL A 160 -7.89 -2.94 6.21
N ALA A 161 -7.07 -3.92 6.58
CA ALA A 161 -7.28 -4.79 7.74
C ALA A 161 -7.40 -3.96 9.04
N SER A 162 -6.47 -3.05 9.30
CA SER A 162 -6.52 -2.16 10.47
C SER A 162 -7.74 -1.22 10.48
N LYS A 163 -8.35 -0.95 9.31
CA LYS A 163 -9.59 -0.15 9.22
C LYS A 163 -10.84 -0.99 9.52
N SER A 164 -10.78 -2.29 9.29
CA SER A 164 -11.86 -3.24 9.59
C SER A 164 -11.92 -3.60 11.08
N ASP A 165 -10.77 -3.69 11.76
CA ASP A 165 -10.73 -3.97 13.21
C ASP A 165 -11.34 -2.81 14.05
N GLY A 166 -11.18 -1.56 13.60
CA GLY A 166 -11.80 -0.39 14.27
C GLY A 166 -13.32 -0.26 14.09
N ALA A 167 -13.96 -1.11 13.28
CA ALA A 167 -15.41 -1.13 13.12
C ALA A 167 -16.12 -2.11 14.07
N ALA A 168 -15.39 -3.10 14.62
CA ALA A 168 -15.92 -4.05 15.60
C ALA A 168 -15.92 -3.48 17.03
N GLU A 169 -15.07 -2.49 17.31
CA GLU A 169 -14.92 -1.85 18.63
C GLU A 169 -15.54 -0.44 18.69
N LYS A 170 -16.68 -0.23 18.02
CA LYS A 170 -17.55 0.94 18.27
C LYS A 170 -19.02 0.57 18.49
N ARG A 171 -19.29 -0.70 18.83
CA ARG A 171 -20.63 -1.23 19.13
C ARG A 171 -20.64 -2.10 20.39
N ARG A 172 -19.84 -1.79 21.40
CA ARG A 172 -19.92 -2.45 22.73
C ARG A 172 -19.75 -1.53 23.93
N GLU A 173 -19.86 -0.23 23.74
CA GLU A 173 -19.98 0.73 24.85
C GLU A 173 -21.15 1.67 24.58
N GLN A 174 -22.35 1.13 24.66
CA GLN A 174 -23.55 1.92 24.88
C GLN A 174 -24.17 1.37 26.16
N PRO A 175 -23.82 1.92 27.34
CA PRO A 175 -24.54 1.61 28.57
C PRO A 175 -25.99 2.04 28.36
N ALA A 176 -26.91 1.09 28.46
CA ALA A 176 -28.34 1.36 28.53
C ALA A 176 -28.61 2.14 29.82
N ALA A 177 -28.77 3.46 29.71
CA ALA A 177 -29.36 4.29 30.73
C ALA A 177 -30.73 4.76 30.24
N THR A 178 -31.73 3.90 30.42
CA THR A 178 -33.13 4.30 30.40
C THR A 178 -33.42 4.94 31.76
N ALA A 179 -33.44 6.26 31.82
CA ALA A 179 -34.10 7.01 32.89
C ALA A 179 -34.66 8.31 32.29
N GLU A 180 -35.96 8.47 32.46
CA GLU A 180 -36.82 9.46 31.84
C GLU A 180 -36.55 10.90 32.31
N GLY A 181 -36.83 11.87 31.42
CA GLY A 181 -37.34 13.19 31.81
C GLY A 181 -36.42 14.41 31.74
N ARG A 182 -36.40 15.11 30.58
CA ARG A 182 -36.56 16.58 30.40
C ARG A 182 -36.00 17.05 29.04
N PRO A 183 -36.71 17.90 28.25
CA PRO A 183 -36.13 18.53 27.08
C PRO A 183 -35.55 19.90 27.47
N THR A 184 -34.23 20.08 27.48
CA THR A 184 -33.61 21.42 27.32
C THR A 184 -32.08 21.37 27.16
N ALA A 185 -31.60 22.25 26.28
CA ALA A 185 -30.22 22.74 26.09
C ALA A 185 -29.31 21.99 25.10
N LEU A 186 -29.07 22.66 23.96
CA LEU A 186 -27.99 22.46 22.99
C LEU A 186 -26.61 22.68 23.64
N PRO A 187 -25.60 21.84 23.36
CA PRO A 187 -24.20 22.24 23.56
C PRO A 187 -23.59 22.78 22.25
N SER A 188 -23.41 24.10 22.22
CA SER A 188 -22.60 24.84 21.23
C SER A 188 -21.12 24.47 21.35
N GLY A 189 -20.47 24.18 20.23
CA GLY A 189 -19.01 24.02 20.17
C GLY A 189 -18.26 25.36 20.30
N PRO A 190 -16.95 25.33 20.60
CA PRO A 190 -16.10 26.53 20.63
C PRO A 190 -15.93 27.14 19.22
N PRO A 191 -15.79 28.47 19.10
CA PRO A 191 -15.65 29.16 17.81
C PRO A 191 -14.32 28.85 17.10
N PRO A 192 -14.25 28.97 15.76
CA PRO A 192 -13.03 28.72 14.99
C PRO A 192 -11.97 29.81 15.23
N GLU A 193 -10.75 29.40 15.59
CA GLU A 193 -9.57 30.27 15.59
C GLU A 193 -9.24 30.71 14.15
N MET A 194 -9.39 32.00 13.88
CA MET A 194 -8.87 32.66 12.68
C MET A 194 -7.40 33.01 12.87
N GLN A 195 -6.61 32.71 11.84
CA GLN A 195 -5.17 32.91 11.74
C GLN A 195 -4.75 34.37 12.00
N PRO A 196 -3.56 34.62 12.57
CA PRO A 196 -3.08 35.98 12.84
C PRO A 196 -2.73 36.71 11.54
N ALA A 197 -3.49 37.75 11.22
CA ALA A 197 -3.15 38.73 10.19
C ALA A 197 -1.98 39.60 10.68
N ALA A 198 -0.90 39.58 9.90
CA ALA A 198 0.28 40.40 10.07
C ALA A 198 -0.07 41.89 10.19
N GLY A 199 0.58 42.55 11.15
CA GLY A 199 0.27 43.89 11.62
C GLY A 199 0.35 45.00 10.56
N MET A 200 -0.67 45.85 10.58
CA MET A 200 -0.69 47.18 9.97
C MET A 200 -0.32 48.19 11.07
N PRO A 201 0.66 49.10 10.88
CA PRO A 201 0.96 50.12 11.89
C PRO A 201 -0.13 51.22 11.92
N PRO A 202 -0.49 51.75 13.10
CA PRO A 202 -1.51 52.79 13.21
C PRO A 202 -1.01 54.15 12.72
N GLY A 203 -1.86 54.82 11.94
CA GLY A 203 -1.67 56.19 11.49
C GLY A 203 -1.66 57.18 12.65
N GLY A 204 -0.52 57.85 12.82
CA GLY A 204 -0.37 59.05 13.66
C GLY A 204 -0.83 60.29 12.91
N ALA A 205 -1.54 61.15 13.63
CA ALA A 205 -2.24 62.32 13.14
C ALA A 205 -1.35 63.36 12.44
N SER A 206 -1.96 64.02 11.46
CA SER A 206 -1.51 65.21 10.76
C SER A 206 -1.28 66.40 11.70
N ALA A 207 -0.08 66.97 11.71
CA ALA A 207 0.15 68.39 11.97
C ALA A 207 1.50 68.83 11.38
N ARG A 208 1.44 69.65 10.33
CA ARG A 208 2.56 70.47 9.79
C ARG A 208 2.85 71.63 10.78
N PRO A 209 4.05 72.24 10.83
CA PRO A 209 4.54 73.15 9.77
C PRO A 209 6.07 73.10 9.47
N TYR A 210 6.44 73.69 8.33
CA TYR A 210 7.80 73.95 7.84
C TYR A 210 8.61 74.89 8.78
N PRO A 211 9.95 74.94 8.65
CA PRO A 211 10.55 75.95 7.77
C PRO A 211 11.76 75.46 6.95
N GLU A 212 11.92 76.05 5.75
CA GLU A 212 13.21 76.16 5.04
C GLU A 212 14.11 77.23 5.71
N VAL A 213 15.38 77.20 5.30
CA VAL A 213 16.52 78.13 5.55
C VAL A 213 16.22 79.58 5.96
#